data_AF-A0A2V2VF10-F1
#
_entry.id   AF-A0A2V2VF10-F1
#
_cell.length_a   1.000
_cell.length_b   1.000
_cell.length_c   1.000
_cell.angle_alpha   90.00
_cell.angle_beta   90.00
_cell.angle_gamma   90.00
#
_symmetry.space_group_name_H-M   'P 1'
#
loop_
_entity.id
_entity.type
_entity.pdbx_description
1 polymer ?
#
loop_
_entity_poly.entity_id
_entity_poly.type
_entity_poly.pdbx_seq_one_letter_code
_entity_poly.pdbx_strand_id
1 'polypeptide(L)'
;MLHRTGVVMAPRRGYSDGSDAATHIRVEEPRQPQWTLESWLERVLLEGKERITNMRLNDFLRYYFGGRGVEAFSENAHMKDFLSSPNDFIQDEVLLRTIEASPPCQELKKKREEFYMLLEASNKLNKKYTVTFRHWSNFERKDTVTPLARAQINKAYSYVLSEARREAEERERRERQELGIDVSTRIKYAVFKGMVRVNKTRLNDFLTMELEGRGALDANEIRLLEESFEDPKKYIRDAGVLNEIQASDHYKRMERAVRDEMDLEEDVNKLYEHCVDNLLRWLVATVEVTANVHEITKWFLNAAAEEARNPKKSSAPIYLEGLYESVYNARWHHVEEVPGDKGTGMGVKKGEPPQSWTYKAVGDSLEKDDGVEQSGAPRPRLMVLTSDKGWPYTMNGPHRAGNDLCVNCEVDRAWQIVSGDITEWFSTDGGTDFKPKQHRLIGTPGIGKSMGAGLYLLYQLLHCDVEKLQVVVYSFGGSTTYVCDKAIKTVTRYVGRGASTDVLWDCGIV
;
A
#
# COMPACT_ATOMS: atom_id res chain seq x y z
N MET A 1 0.62 -54.36 -12.13
CA MET A 1 1.77 -55.23 -11.80
C MET A 1 2.81 -54.39 -11.08
N LEU A 2 3.29 -54.93 -9.95
CA LEU A 2 4.44 -54.57 -9.11
C LEU A 2 4.39 -53.33 -8.19
N HIS A 3 4.44 -53.68 -6.89
CA HIS A 3 4.46 -52.93 -5.64
C HIS A 3 5.77 -52.16 -5.37
N ARG A 4 5.72 -51.19 -4.44
CA ARG A 4 6.57 -51.23 -3.23
C ARG A 4 6.04 -50.38 -2.07
N THR A 5 6.01 -51.05 -0.91
CA THR A 5 5.70 -50.59 0.45
C THR A 5 7.01 -50.22 1.16
N GLY A 6 6.96 -49.28 2.13
CA GLY A 6 8.05 -49.04 3.08
C GLY A 6 7.58 -48.23 4.30
N VAL A 7 7.35 -48.92 5.42
CA VAL A 7 7.02 -48.40 6.75
C VAL A 7 8.24 -48.62 7.66
N VAL A 8 8.61 -47.63 8.47
CA VAL A 8 9.64 -47.78 9.53
C VAL A 8 9.03 -47.39 10.87
N MET A 9 9.16 -48.31 11.83
CA MET A 9 8.64 -48.28 13.19
C MET A 9 9.66 -47.67 14.18
N ALA A 10 9.15 -46.98 15.21
CA ALA A 10 9.92 -46.64 16.42
C ALA A 10 9.27 -47.31 17.67
N PRO A 11 10.04 -47.70 18.69
CA PRO A 11 9.59 -48.63 19.74
C PRO A 11 8.92 -47.93 20.93
N ARG A 12 7.90 -48.59 21.48
CA ARG A 12 7.27 -48.29 22.79
C ARG A 12 7.93 -49.14 23.89
N ARG A 13 8.28 -48.54 25.02
CA ARG A 13 8.30 -49.21 26.34
C ARG A 13 8.20 -48.17 27.48
N GLY A 14 7.36 -48.49 28.47
CA GLY A 14 7.55 -48.06 29.86
C GLY A 14 6.49 -47.12 30.43
N TYR A 15 5.46 -47.70 31.05
CA TYR A 15 4.56 -47.04 32.00
C TYR A 15 5.26 -47.03 33.38
N SER A 16 5.35 -45.87 34.03
CA SER A 16 5.64 -45.75 35.47
C SER A 16 4.94 -44.51 36.00
N ASP A 17 4.09 -44.71 37.01
CA ASP A 17 3.45 -43.67 37.79
C ASP A 17 4.47 -42.73 38.42
N GLY A 18 4.09 -41.46 38.54
CA GLY A 18 4.86 -40.42 39.22
C GLY A 18 4.23 -39.05 39.00
N SER A 19 3.33 -38.67 39.90
CA SER A 19 2.80 -37.32 40.04
C SER A 19 3.92 -36.29 39.99
N ASP A 20 3.80 -35.27 39.13
CA ASP A 20 4.35 -33.93 39.39
C ASP A 20 3.60 -32.89 38.56
N ALA A 21 2.78 -32.12 39.27
CA ALA A 21 2.10 -30.94 38.76
C ALA A 21 3.12 -29.79 38.62
N ALA A 22 3.80 -29.71 37.48
CA ALA A 22 4.56 -28.53 37.12
C ALA A 22 3.66 -27.55 36.34
N THR A 23 3.23 -26.51 37.04
CA THR A 23 2.66 -25.27 36.50
C THR A 23 3.52 -24.74 35.35
N HIS A 24 3.08 -24.92 34.12
CA HIS A 24 3.51 -24.08 33.00
C HIS A 24 2.95 -22.68 33.21
N ILE A 25 3.73 -21.82 33.86
CA ILE A 25 3.59 -20.37 33.75
C ILE A 25 3.81 -20.06 32.27
N ARG A 26 2.70 -19.87 31.53
CA ARG A 26 2.72 -19.17 30.26
C ARG A 26 3.34 -17.81 30.53
N VAL A 27 4.59 -17.63 30.14
CA VAL A 27 5.12 -16.30 29.86
C VAL A 27 4.29 -15.81 28.68
N GLU A 28 3.25 -15.03 28.97
CA GLU A 28 2.65 -14.16 27.98
C GLU A 28 3.77 -13.25 27.48
N GLU A 29 4.20 -13.46 26.23
CA GLU A 29 4.95 -12.43 25.52
C GLU A 29 4.15 -11.14 25.62
N PRO A 30 4.71 -10.04 26.18
CA PRO A 30 3.99 -8.79 26.25
C PRO A 30 3.68 -8.37 24.82
N ARG A 31 2.38 -8.25 24.48
CA ARG A 31 1.91 -7.72 23.20
C ARG A 31 2.68 -6.43 22.94
N GLN A 32 3.56 -6.44 21.95
CA GLN A 32 4.34 -5.26 21.60
C GLN A 32 3.38 -4.13 21.20
N PRO A 33 3.56 -2.92 21.73
CA PRO A 33 2.70 -1.79 21.42
C PRO A 33 2.81 -1.42 19.93
N GLN A 34 1.68 -1.41 19.23
CA GLN A 34 1.56 -0.97 17.85
C GLN A 34 1.59 0.56 17.79
N TRP A 35 2.81 1.10 17.80
CA TRP A 35 3.04 2.53 17.59
C TRP A 35 2.91 2.91 16.11
N THR A 36 2.42 4.11 15.86
CA THR A 36 2.30 4.74 14.53
C THR A 36 2.82 6.17 14.59
N LEU A 37 3.03 6.83 13.44
CA LEU A 37 3.48 8.24 13.42
C LEU A 37 2.54 9.22 14.15
N GLU A 38 1.27 8.84 14.34
CA GLU A 38 0.26 9.60 15.07
C GLU A 38 0.22 9.28 16.57
N SER A 39 1.09 8.37 17.02
CA SER A 39 1.15 8.00 18.43
C SER A 39 1.73 9.13 19.28
N TRP A 40 1.15 9.28 20.47
CA TRP A 40 1.45 10.34 21.40
C TRP A 40 2.74 10.06 22.17
N LEU A 41 3.65 11.03 22.21
CA LEU A 41 4.95 10.89 22.88
C LEU A 41 4.80 10.65 24.39
N GLU A 42 3.79 11.24 25.01
CA GLU A 42 3.44 11.00 26.42
C GLU A 42 3.21 9.52 26.69
N ARG A 43 2.44 8.86 25.83
CA ARG A 43 2.14 7.44 25.96
C ARG A 43 3.41 6.60 25.85
N VAL A 44 4.33 6.97 24.96
CA VAL A 44 5.63 6.28 24.77
C VAL A 44 6.53 6.43 25.99
N LEU A 45 6.60 7.64 26.56
CA LEU A 45 7.46 7.94 27.71
C LEU A 45 6.94 7.30 29.01
N LEU A 46 5.61 7.19 29.16
CA LEU A 46 4.98 6.71 30.39
C LEU A 46 4.53 5.25 30.32
N GLU A 47 4.69 4.57 29.17
CA GLU A 47 4.25 3.20 28.97
C GLU A 47 4.85 2.24 30.02
N GLY A 48 3.98 1.44 30.64
CA GLY A 48 4.38 0.45 31.65
C GLY A 48 4.83 1.04 33.00
N LYS A 49 4.90 2.38 33.14
CA LYS A 49 5.34 3.05 34.37
C LYS A 49 4.21 3.36 35.36
N GLU A 50 2.95 3.24 34.95
CA GLU A 50 1.76 3.42 35.79
C GLU A 50 1.67 2.42 36.97
N ARG A 51 2.35 1.27 36.86
CA ARG A 51 2.37 0.27 37.96
C ARG A 51 3.03 0.81 39.22
N ILE A 52 3.94 1.79 39.12
CA ILE A 52 4.61 2.40 40.27
C ILE A 52 3.66 3.33 41.01
N THR A 53 2.84 4.10 40.29
CA THR A 53 1.86 5.02 40.89
C THR A 53 0.69 4.28 41.52
N ASN A 54 0.38 3.08 41.02
CA ASN A 54 -0.81 2.32 41.43
C ASN A 54 -0.53 1.23 42.48
N MET A 55 0.73 0.90 42.76
CA MET A 55 1.10 -0.07 43.81
C MET A 55 0.63 0.43 45.18
N ARG A 56 -0.06 -0.43 45.94
CA ARG A 56 -0.45 -0.13 47.33
C ARG A 56 0.70 -0.40 48.29
N LEU A 57 0.85 0.47 49.28
CA LEU A 57 1.85 0.32 50.34
C LEU A 57 1.66 -0.99 51.11
N ASN A 58 0.40 -1.33 51.44
CA ASN A 58 0.07 -2.57 52.14
C ASN A 58 0.52 -3.82 51.37
N ASP A 59 0.28 -3.87 50.06
CA ASP A 59 0.70 -5.01 49.22
C ASP A 59 2.23 -5.17 49.23
N PHE A 60 2.96 -4.06 49.16
CA PHE A 60 4.41 -4.03 49.25
C PHE A 60 4.92 -4.52 50.61
N LEU A 61 4.34 -4.03 51.72
CA LEU A 61 4.73 -4.43 53.08
C LEU A 61 4.39 -5.90 53.38
N ARG A 62 3.25 -6.40 52.91
CA ARG A 62 2.89 -7.82 53.03
C ARG A 62 3.84 -8.71 52.26
N TYR A 63 4.20 -8.33 51.04
CA TYR A 63 5.04 -9.14 50.17
C TYR A 63 6.51 -9.16 50.60
N TYR A 64 7.09 -8.01 50.94
CA TYR A 64 8.54 -7.90 51.24
C TYR A 64 8.88 -7.91 52.74
N PHE A 65 7.93 -7.54 53.61
CA PHE A 65 8.18 -7.36 55.06
C PHE A 65 7.25 -8.22 55.94
N GLY A 66 6.49 -9.14 55.36
CA GLY A 66 5.60 -10.06 56.08
C GLY A 66 4.44 -9.35 56.79
N GLY A 67 4.05 -8.17 56.32
CA GLY A 67 2.95 -7.38 56.89
C GLY A 67 3.35 -6.51 58.10
N ARG A 68 4.64 -6.43 58.43
CA ARG A 68 5.13 -5.46 59.42
C ARG A 68 4.92 -4.03 58.92
N GLY A 69 4.32 -3.18 59.75
CA GLY A 69 3.96 -1.79 59.42
C GLY A 69 2.60 -1.62 58.74
N VAL A 70 1.78 -2.68 58.64
CA VAL A 70 0.40 -2.58 58.12
C VAL A 70 -0.54 -2.11 59.23
N GLU A 71 -0.96 -0.85 59.15
CA GLU A 71 -1.97 -0.21 60.01
C GLU A 71 -3.21 0.22 59.20
N ALA A 72 -4.33 0.55 59.87
CA ALA A 72 -5.61 0.87 59.23
C ALA A 72 -5.54 2.04 58.22
N PHE A 73 -4.63 2.99 58.43
CA PHE A 73 -4.40 4.11 57.48
C PHE A 73 -3.46 3.74 56.32
N SER A 74 -2.66 2.68 56.43
CA SER A 74 -1.82 2.15 55.35
C SER A 74 -2.60 1.30 54.33
N GLU A 75 -3.84 0.93 54.66
CA GLU A 75 -4.68 0.01 53.89
C GLU A 75 -5.09 0.59 52.52
N ASN A 76 -5.22 1.92 52.44
CA ASN A 76 -5.55 2.67 51.22
C ASN A 76 -4.39 3.54 50.70
N ALA A 77 -3.21 3.48 51.32
CA ALA A 77 -2.07 4.30 50.94
C ALA A 77 -1.37 3.75 49.68
N HIS A 78 -0.99 4.64 48.75
CA HIS A 78 -0.17 4.26 47.61
C HIS A 78 1.32 4.36 47.93
N MET A 79 2.11 3.47 47.34
CA MET A 79 3.55 3.44 47.51
C MET A 79 4.22 4.77 47.09
N LYS A 80 3.64 5.49 46.12
CA LYS A 80 4.13 6.81 45.69
C LYS A 80 4.06 7.87 46.80
N ASP A 81 3.04 7.79 47.67
CA ASP A 81 2.79 8.77 48.73
C ASP A 81 3.75 8.47 49.90
N PHE A 82 3.92 7.18 50.23
CA PHE A 82 4.95 6.72 51.16
C PHE A 82 6.36 7.16 50.76
N LEU A 83 6.75 6.98 49.50
CA LEU A 83 8.07 7.40 49.00
C LEU A 83 8.28 8.93 49.01
N SER A 84 7.21 9.71 49.17
CA SER A 84 7.26 11.17 49.27
C SER A 84 7.41 11.61 50.72
N SER A 85 6.67 10.98 51.63
CA SER A 85 6.61 11.34 53.05
C SER A 85 6.50 10.09 53.93
N PRO A 86 7.58 9.32 54.10
CA PRO A 86 7.52 8.01 54.76
C PRO A 86 7.09 8.07 56.24
N ASN A 87 7.46 9.15 56.92
CA ASN A 87 7.14 9.42 58.33
C ASN A 87 5.63 9.57 58.58
N ASP A 88 4.84 9.89 57.56
CA ASP A 88 3.38 10.04 57.69
C ASP A 88 2.67 8.67 57.78
N PHE A 89 3.37 7.59 57.38
CA PHE A 89 2.81 6.24 57.29
C PHE A 89 3.47 5.22 58.23
N ILE A 90 4.71 5.43 58.66
CA ILE A 90 5.40 4.53 59.59
C ILE A 90 6.11 5.38 60.64
N GLN A 91 5.63 5.33 61.88
CA GLN A 91 6.19 6.06 63.03
C GLN A 91 7.39 5.32 63.67
N ASP A 92 7.52 4.02 63.44
CA ASP A 92 8.66 3.23 63.90
C ASP A 92 9.92 3.57 63.07
N GLU A 93 10.82 4.38 63.65
CA GLU A 93 12.05 4.83 62.99
C GLU A 93 12.98 3.69 62.58
N VAL A 94 13.01 2.57 63.32
CA VAL A 94 13.90 1.44 63.04
C VAL A 94 13.35 0.63 61.86
N LEU A 95 12.04 0.40 61.87
CA LEU A 95 11.35 -0.26 60.77
C LEU A 95 11.44 0.58 59.49
N LEU A 96 11.25 1.90 59.60
CA LEU A 96 11.31 2.81 58.46
C LEU A 96 12.70 2.80 57.81
N ARG A 97 13.78 2.93 58.60
CA ARG A 97 15.16 2.85 58.06
C ARG A 97 15.44 1.51 57.38
N THR A 98 14.89 0.41 57.93
CA THR A 98 15.02 -0.93 57.34
C THR A 98 14.30 -1.03 56.00
N ILE A 99 13.11 -0.43 55.88
CA ILE A 99 12.34 -0.40 54.63
C ILE A 99 13.04 0.49 53.59
N GLU A 100 13.46 1.70 53.96
CA GLU A 100 14.14 2.63 53.05
C GLU A 100 15.48 2.09 52.52
N ALA A 101 16.23 1.36 53.36
CA ALA A 101 17.48 0.73 52.97
C ALA A 101 17.29 -0.55 52.14
N SER A 102 16.06 -1.07 52.02
CA SER A 102 15.81 -2.32 51.31
C SER A 102 15.98 -2.17 49.78
N PRO A 103 16.54 -3.17 49.09
CA PRO A 103 16.67 -3.15 47.63
C PRO A 103 15.36 -2.89 46.88
N PRO A 104 14.21 -3.52 47.25
CA PRO A 104 12.93 -3.26 46.59
C PRO A 104 12.45 -1.81 46.73
N CYS A 105 12.65 -1.19 47.89
CA CYS A 105 12.28 0.21 48.11
C CYS A 105 13.19 1.18 47.36
N GLN A 106 14.50 0.90 47.31
CA GLN A 106 15.46 1.68 46.53
C GLN A 106 15.16 1.63 45.02
N GLU A 107 14.84 0.46 44.49
CA GLU A 107 14.41 0.32 43.10
C GLU A 107 13.15 1.13 42.80
N LEU A 108 12.13 1.07 43.68
CA LEU A 108 10.90 1.83 43.52
C LEU A 108 11.16 3.34 43.59
N LYS A 109 12.05 3.78 44.47
CA LYS A 109 12.48 5.19 44.55
C LYS A 109 13.15 5.65 43.26
N LYS A 110 14.06 4.85 42.70
CA LYS A 110 14.70 5.13 41.41
C LYS A 110 13.68 5.19 40.27
N LYS A 111 12.78 4.20 40.21
CA LYS A 111 11.71 4.12 39.20
C LYS A 111 10.73 5.30 39.30
N ARG A 112 10.43 5.77 40.51
CA ARG A 112 9.63 6.99 40.76
C ARG A 112 10.34 8.24 40.23
N GLU A 113 11.62 8.40 40.52
CA GLU A 113 12.40 9.55 40.04
C GLU A 113 12.46 9.56 38.51
N GLU A 114 12.74 8.41 37.90
CA GLU A 114 12.70 8.26 36.44
C GLU A 114 11.32 8.58 35.86
N PHE A 115 10.23 8.20 36.52
CA PHE A 115 8.86 8.53 36.09
C PHE A 115 8.62 10.03 36.10
N TYR A 116 8.97 10.74 37.17
CA TYR A 116 8.79 12.19 37.24
C TYR A 116 9.66 12.95 36.25
N MET A 117 10.91 12.50 36.05
CA MET A 117 11.80 13.06 35.03
C MET A 117 11.22 12.94 33.61
N LEU A 118 10.60 11.80 33.28
CA LEU A 118 9.94 11.61 31.99
C LEU A 118 8.63 12.37 31.87
N LEU A 119 7.85 12.45 32.95
CA LEU A 119 6.62 13.23 33.00
C LEU A 119 6.90 14.73 32.81
N GLU A 120 7.96 15.25 33.43
CA GLU A 120 8.38 16.64 33.23
C GLU A 120 8.83 16.88 31.77
N ALA A 121 9.60 15.94 31.20
CA ALA A 121 10.00 16.02 29.79
C ALA A 121 8.77 16.01 28.86
N SER A 122 7.79 15.13 29.12
CA SER A 122 6.52 15.07 28.39
C SER A 122 5.75 16.39 28.49
N ASN A 123 5.60 16.95 29.69
CA ASN A 123 4.95 18.24 29.90
C ASN A 123 5.66 19.39 29.15
N LYS A 124 7.00 19.38 29.13
CA LYS A 124 7.79 20.36 28.36
C LYS A 124 7.57 20.21 26.85
N LEU A 125 7.46 18.98 26.35
CA LEU A 125 7.18 18.70 24.93
C LEU A 125 5.75 19.11 24.54
N ASN A 126 4.77 18.80 25.39
CA ASN A 126 3.37 19.20 25.19
C ASN A 126 3.21 20.73 25.15
N LYS A 127 3.91 21.47 26.04
CA LYS A 127 3.94 22.95 26.01
C LYS A 127 4.52 23.52 24.72
N LYS A 128 5.40 22.78 24.04
CA LYS A 128 6.00 23.15 22.74
C LYS A 128 5.20 22.61 21.55
N TYR A 129 3.99 22.07 21.78
CA TYR A 129 3.14 21.43 20.77
C TYR A 129 3.79 20.23 20.05
N THR A 130 4.80 19.61 20.67
CA THR A 130 5.45 18.39 20.14
C THR A 130 4.78 17.16 20.74
N VAL A 131 3.65 16.76 20.15
CA VAL A 131 2.73 15.80 20.79
C VAL A 131 2.85 14.38 20.24
N THR A 132 3.26 14.23 18.97
CA THR A 132 3.30 12.94 18.27
C THR A 132 4.67 12.64 17.67
N PHE A 133 4.90 11.41 17.22
CA PHE A 133 6.10 11.06 16.48
C PHE A 133 6.32 11.90 15.21
N ARG A 134 5.25 12.24 14.48
CA ARG A 134 5.35 13.19 13.35
C ARG A 134 5.87 14.55 13.79
N HIS A 135 5.38 15.08 14.92
CA HIS A 135 5.88 16.35 15.45
C HIS A 135 7.32 16.22 15.97
N TRP A 136 7.69 15.07 16.56
CA TRP A 136 9.05 14.79 17.01
C TRP A 136 10.06 14.83 15.87
N SER A 137 9.69 14.33 14.68
CA SER A 137 10.54 14.42 13.49
C SER A 137 11.00 15.85 13.24
N ASN A 138 10.06 16.80 13.28
CA ASN A 138 10.24 18.20 12.91
C ASN A 138 10.69 19.09 14.10
N PHE A 139 11.01 18.49 15.24
CA PHE A 139 11.37 19.23 16.44
C PHE A 139 12.87 19.55 16.46
N GLU A 140 13.23 20.82 16.29
CA GLU A 140 14.63 21.26 16.15
C GLU A 140 15.45 21.10 17.44
N ARG A 141 14.87 21.45 18.59
CA ARG A 141 15.59 21.56 19.89
C ARG A 141 15.59 20.24 20.67
N LYS A 142 15.88 19.13 20.01
CA LYS A 142 15.95 17.79 20.64
C LYS A 142 16.97 17.75 21.77
N ASP A 143 18.07 18.51 21.63
CA ASP A 143 19.13 18.73 22.62
C ASP A 143 18.60 19.22 23.99
N THR A 144 17.50 19.99 23.99
CA THR A 144 16.85 20.50 25.21
C THR A 144 16.03 19.46 25.97
N VAL A 145 15.79 18.28 25.38
CA VAL A 145 15.03 17.18 26.00
C VAL A 145 15.99 16.32 26.81
N THR A 146 15.57 15.92 28.01
CA THR A 146 16.32 15.01 28.89
C THR A 146 16.85 13.81 28.09
N PRO A 147 18.15 13.46 28.20
CA PRO A 147 18.75 12.38 27.40
C PRO A 147 17.98 11.06 27.47
N LEU A 148 17.48 10.70 28.66
CA LEU A 148 16.66 9.51 28.87
C LEU A 148 15.36 9.52 28.05
N ALA A 149 14.63 10.63 28.06
CA ALA A 149 13.38 10.78 27.31
C ALA A 149 13.64 10.75 25.80
N ARG A 150 14.69 11.44 25.35
CA ARG A 150 15.10 11.45 23.94
C ARG A 150 15.46 10.06 23.44
N ALA A 151 16.23 9.30 24.21
CA ALA A 151 16.61 7.93 23.85
C ALA A 151 15.40 7.01 23.72
N GLN A 152 14.42 7.12 24.63
CA GLN A 152 13.18 6.34 24.55
C GLN A 152 12.34 6.71 23.32
N ILE A 153 12.15 8.00 23.07
CA ILE A 153 11.40 8.48 21.91
C ILE A 153 12.09 8.04 20.62
N ASN A 154 13.41 8.22 20.49
CA ASN A 154 14.16 7.83 19.30
C ASN A 154 14.10 6.31 19.06
N LYS A 155 14.19 5.50 20.12
CA LYS A 155 14.07 4.03 20.02
C LYS A 155 12.69 3.59 19.55
N ALA A 156 11.62 4.24 20.05
CA ALA A 156 10.27 3.91 19.62
C ALA A 156 9.98 4.45 18.21
N TYR A 157 10.49 5.63 17.88
CA TYR A 157 10.38 6.23 16.55
C TYR A 157 11.11 5.40 15.49
N SER A 158 12.31 4.88 15.80
CA SER A 158 13.05 4.00 14.89
C SER A 158 12.28 2.70 14.63
N TYR A 159 11.67 2.11 15.66
CA TYR A 159 10.81 0.94 15.48
C TYR A 159 9.63 1.22 14.55
N VAL A 160 8.93 2.36 14.72
CA VAL A 160 7.81 2.77 13.85
C VAL A 160 8.26 2.92 12.39
N LEU A 161 9.41 3.56 12.16
CA LEU A 161 9.95 3.73 10.81
C LEU A 161 10.36 2.39 10.19
N SER A 162 11.05 1.52 10.94
CA SER A 162 11.45 0.19 10.49
C SER A 162 10.25 -0.69 10.15
N GLU A 163 9.19 -0.64 10.95
CA GLU A 163 7.98 -1.41 10.71
C GLU A 163 7.20 -0.87 9.51
N ALA A 164 7.01 0.45 9.41
CA ALA A 164 6.36 1.06 8.25
C ALA A 164 7.11 0.76 6.95
N ARG A 165 8.45 0.76 7.02
CA ARG A 165 9.33 0.36 5.92
C ARG A 165 9.15 -1.12 5.58
N ARG A 166 9.18 -2.01 6.56
CA ARG A 166 8.95 -3.45 6.36
C ARG A 166 7.59 -3.72 5.73
N GLU A 167 6.54 -3.07 6.19
CA GLU A 167 5.19 -3.22 5.64
C GLU A 167 5.08 -2.70 4.19
N ALA A 168 5.72 -1.57 3.89
CA ALA A 168 5.78 -1.02 2.52
C ALA A 168 6.57 -1.95 1.60
N GLU A 169 7.72 -2.45 2.05
CA GLU A 169 8.55 -3.42 1.34
C GLU A 169 7.83 -4.75 1.13
N GLU A 170 7.11 -5.25 2.14
CA GLU A 170 6.31 -6.47 2.01
C GLU A 170 5.13 -6.28 1.06
N ARG A 171 4.47 -5.14 1.10
CA ARG A 171 3.39 -4.80 0.16
C ARG A 171 3.94 -4.76 -1.26
N GLU A 172 5.05 -4.05 -1.46
CA GLU A 172 5.72 -3.98 -2.75
C GLU A 172 6.22 -5.36 -3.20
N ARG A 173 6.76 -6.19 -2.29
CA ARG A 173 7.18 -7.56 -2.59
C ARG A 173 6.00 -8.45 -2.98
N ARG A 174 4.84 -8.33 -2.32
CA ARG A 174 3.61 -9.05 -2.65
C ARG A 174 3.10 -8.64 -4.03
N GLU A 175 3.03 -7.34 -4.30
CA GLU A 175 2.71 -6.81 -5.62
C GLU A 175 3.71 -7.30 -6.68
N ARG A 176 5.02 -7.27 -6.37
CA ARG A 176 6.09 -7.75 -7.26
C ARG A 176 6.08 -9.25 -7.52
N GLN A 177 5.57 -10.06 -6.58
CA GLN A 177 5.40 -11.52 -6.74
C GLN A 177 4.10 -11.89 -7.46
N GLU A 178 3.05 -11.07 -7.37
CA GLU A 178 1.80 -11.27 -8.09
C GLU A 178 1.89 -10.90 -9.57
N LEU A 179 2.72 -9.91 -9.92
CA LEU A 179 2.76 -9.34 -11.27
C LEU A 179 3.49 -10.18 -12.34
N GLY A 180 4.21 -11.25 -11.96
CA GLY A 180 5.00 -12.06 -12.91
C GLY A 180 6.13 -11.29 -13.60
N ILE A 181 6.94 -11.97 -14.41
CA ILE A 181 7.81 -11.32 -15.41
C ILE A 181 7.41 -11.88 -16.78
N ASP A 182 7.18 -10.99 -17.74
CA ASP A 182 7.01 -11.31 -19.17
C ASP A 182 8.08 -10.59 -20.03
N VAL A 183 8.18 -10.90 -21.32
CA VAL A 183 9.21 -10.35 -22.22
C VAL A 183 9.09 -8.83 -22.46
N SER A 184 7.91 -8.23 -22.28
CA SER A 184 7.68 -6.78 -22.35
C SER A 184 8.04 -6.05 -21.05
N THR A 185 8.42 -6.77 -19.99
CA THR A 185 8.82 -6.19 -18.71
C THR A 185 9.95 -5.18 -18.89
N ARG A 186 9.76 -3.97 -18.37
CA ARG A 186 10.78 -2.92 -18.39
C ARG A 186 12.05 -3.37 -17.68
N ILE A 187 13.22 -3.09 -18.27
CA ILE A 187 14.50 -3.51 -17.69
C ILE A 187 14.72 -2.97 -16.26
N LYS A 188 14.30 -1.73 -15.98
CA LYS A 188 14.35 -1.14 -14.63
C LYS A 188 13.55 -1.93 -13.60
N TYR A 189 12.42 -2.51 -14.01
CA TYR A 189 11.66 -3.37 -13.11
C TYR A 189 12.32 -4.74 -12.96
N ALA A 190 12.81 -5.33 -14.05
CA ALA A 190 13.49 -6.62 -14.03
C ALA A 190 14.75 -6.62 -13.15
N VAL A 191 15.62 -5.62 -13.29
CA VAL A 191 16.87 -5.47 -12.52
C VAL A 191 16.58 -5.33 -11.03
N PHE A 192 15.58 -4.53 -10.67
CA PHE A 192 15.28 -4.22 -9.27
C PHE A 192 14.18 -5.11 -8.68
N LYS A 193 13.71 -6.15 -9.38
CA LYS A 193 12.62 -7.00 -8.89
C LYS A 193 13.07 -7.74 -7.63
N GLY A 194 12.31 -7.58 -6.55
CA GLY A 194 12.62 -8.19 -5.24
C GLY A 194 13.72 -7.49 -4.43
N MET A 195 14.38 -6.47 -5.00
CA MET A 195 15.32 -5.63 -4.26
C MET A 195 14.60 -4.52 -3.50
N VAL A 196 14.94 -4.37 -2.24
CA VAL A 196 14.55 -3.21 -1.43
C VAL A 196 15.44 -2.05 -1.83
N ARG A 197 14.85 -0.94 -2.31
CA ARG A 197 15.62 0.26 -2.69
C ARG A 197 15.89 1.12 -1.47
N VAL A 198 17.16 1.26 -1.10
CA VAL A 198 17.59 2.04 0.07
C VAL A 198 18.10 3.43 -0.33
N ASN A 199 18.52 3.63 -1.58
CA ASN A 199 19.03 4.90 -2.09
C ASN A 199 18.07 6.09 -1.93
N LYS A 200 16.76 5.82 -2.02
CA LYS A 200 15.67 6.79 -1.85
C LYS A 200 15.26 7.06 -0.40
N THR A 201 15.98 6.53 0.57
CA THR A 201 15.74 6.86 1.98
C THR A 201 16.27 8.25 2.28
N ARG A 202 15.55 9.03 3.10
CA ARG A 202 16.04 10.35 3.56
C ARG A 202 17.22 10.15 4.51
N LEU A 203 18.24 10.99 4.38
CA LEU A 203 19.42 10.95 5.25
C LEU A 203 19.03 11.08 6.72
N ASN A 204 18.15 12.02 7.07
CA ASN A 204 17.71 12.21 8.45
C ASN A 204 16.93 11.01 9.02
N ASP A 205 16.16 10.32 8.20
CA ASP A 205 15.45 9.10 8.62
C ASP A 205 16.45 7.99 8.92
N PHE A 206 17.46 7.81 8.07
CA PHE A 206 18.56 6.87 8.29
C PHE A 206 19.37 7.20 9.56
N LEU A 207 19.81 8.45 9.70
CA LEU A 207 20.56 8.90 10.88
C LEU A 207 19.73 8.71 12.16
N THR A 208 18.42 8.92 12.09
CA THR A 208 17.54 8.73 13.25
C THR A 208 17.32 7.24 13.57
N MET A 209 17.13 6.40 12.54
CA MET A 209 16.85 4.98 12.69
C MET A 209 18.06 4.18 13.14
N GLU A 210 19.24 4.47 12.58
CA GLU A 210 20.45 3.64 12.74
C GLU A 210 21.51 4.30 13.62
N LEU A 211 21.44 5.64 13.83
CA LEU A 211 22.52 6.41 14.47
C LEU A 211 21.99 7.37 15.56
N GLU A 212 20.79 7.10 16.10
CA GLU A 212 20.15 7.86 17.20
C GLU A 212 19.92 9.35 16.91
N GLY A 213 19.93 9.74 15.63
CA GLY A 213 19.80 11.12 15.17
C GLY A 213 21.11 11.91 15.21
N ARG A 214 22.26 11.25 15.43
CA ARG A 214 23.57 11.90 15.34
C ARG A 214 23.80 12.44 13.93
N GLY A 215 24.19 13.71 13.82
CA GLY A 215 24.47 14.38 12.54
C GLY A 215 23.22 14.82 11.77
N ALA A 216 22.01 14.60 12.27
CA ALA A 216 20.79 15.07 11.63
C ALA A 216 20.70 16.61 11.70
N LEU A 217 20.42 17.25 10.56
CA LEU A 217 20.23 18.69 10.43
C LEU A 217 18.93 18.97 9.66
N ASP A 218 18.23 20.05 9.99
CA ASP A 218 16.97 20.42 9.33
C ASP A 218 17.16 20.65 7.82
N ALA A 219 18.33 21.15 7.41
CA ALA A 219 18.68 21.36 6.00
C ALA A 219 18.77 20.05 5.18
N ASN A 220 18.85 18.88 5.83
CA ASN A 220 19.00 17.57 5.20
C ASN A 220 17.67 16.80 5.09
N GLU A 221 16.53 17.39 5.48
CA GLU A 221 15.24 16.71 5.58
C GLU A 221 14.71 16.15 4.24
N ILE A 222 15.11 16.76 3.13
CA ILE A 222 14.71 16.36 1.77
C ILE A 222 15.81 15.54 1.06
N ARG A 223 17.01 15.44 1.66
CA ARG A 223 18.18 14.82 1.02
C ARG A 223 18.13 13.31 1.10
N LEU A 224 18.30 12.67 -0.05
CA LEU A 224 18.36 11.22 -0.19
C LEU A 224 19.76 10.69 0.12
N LEU A 225 19.84 9.41 0.47
CA LEU A 225 21.12 8.78 0.77
C LEU A 225 22.08 8.81 -0.42
N GLU A 226 21.59 8.62 -1.65
CA GLU A 226 22.39 8.70 -2.88
C GLU A 226 23.16 10.01 -3.02
N GLU A 227 22.50 11.15 -2.79
CA GLU A 227 23.15 12.47 -2.87
C GLU A 227 24.13 12.73 -1.71
N SER A 228 23.87 12.09 -0.57
CA SER A 228 24.62 12.34 0.66
C SER A 228 25.94 11.61 0.74
N PHE A 229 26.03 10.42 0.14
CA PHE A 229 27.23 9.61 0.17
C PHE A 229 28.30 10.05 -0.84
N GLU A 230 27.93 10.85 -1.84
CA GLU A 230 28.91 11.50 -2.73
C GLU A 230 29.77 12.54 -1.99
N ASP A 231 29.15 13.35 -1.12
CA ASP A 231 29.85 14.36 -0.32
C ASP A 231 29.26 14.51 1.09
N PRO A 232 29.58 13.57 2.01
CA PRO A 232 28.98 13.56 3.35
C PRO A 232 29.40 14.78 4.19
N LYS A 233 30.53 15.43 3.88
CA LYS A 233 31.02 16.62 4.61
C LYS A 233 30.13 17.85 4.39
N LYS A 234 29.42 17.91 3.27
CA LYS A 234 28.45 18.97 2.98
C LYS A 234 27.22 18.89 3.89
N TYR A 235 26.84 17.67 4.28
CA TYR A 235 25.61 17.39 5.00
C TYR A 235 25.83 17.20 6.50
N ILE A 236 26.97 16.65 6.91
CA ILE A 236 27.35 16.50 8.33
C ILE A 236 28.54 17.43 8.60
N ARG A 237 28.25 18.60 9.19
CA ARG A 237 29.24 19.67 9.40
C ARG A 237 30.20 19.42 10.56
N ASP A 238 29.77 18.63 11.55
CA ASP A 238 30.61 18.26 12.67
C ASP A 238 31.54 17.11 12.26
N ALA A 239 32.83 17.41 12.13
CA ALA A 239 33.84 16.46 11.69
C ALA A 239 34.05 15.31 12.70
N GLY A 240 33.85 15.54 13.99
CA GLY A 240 33.95 14.50 15.01
C GLY A 240 32.81 13.50 14.87
N VAL A 241 31.58 14.01 14.79
CA VAL A 241 30.37 13.20 14.59
C VAL A 241 30.40 12.45 13.26
N LEU A 242 30.87 13.09 12.18
CA LEU A 242 31.01 12.43 10.88
C LEU A 242 32.00 11.24 10.95
N ASN A 243 33.15 11.41 11.61
CA ASN A 243 34.14 10.34 11.77
C ASN A 243 33.57 9.16 12.57
N GLU A 244 32.81 9.42 13.63
CA GLU A 244 32.14 8.37 14.41
C GLU A 244 31.08 7.63 13.58
N ILE A 245 30.28 8.37 12.81
CA ILE A 245 29.26 7.81 11.92
C ILE A 245 29.91 6.93 10.85
N GLN A 246 30.96 7.41 10.18
CA GLN A 246 31.68 6.66 9.14
C GLN A 246 32.40 5.43 9.69
N ALA A 247 32.78 5.44 10.97
CA ALA A 247 33.37 4.28 11.64
C ALA A 247 32.33 3.16 11.88
N SER A 248 31.04 3.50 11.97
CA SER A 248 29.94 2.56 12.25
C SER A 248 29.74 1.52 11.14
N ASP A 249 29.57 0.26 11.53
CA ASP A 249 29.25 -0.83 10.61
C ASP A 249 27.92 -0.63 9.89
N HIS A 250 26.94 0.02 10.54
CA HIS A 250 25.65 0.34 9.94
C HIS A 250 25.79 1.31 8.77
N TYR A 251 26.62 2.35 8.93
CA TYR A 251 26.91 3.32 7.87
C TYR A 251 27.60 2.64 6.67
N LYS A 252 28.64 1.85 6.91
CA LYS A 252 29.38 1.16 5.83
C LYS A 252 28.53 0.17 5.04
N ARG A 253 27.63 -0.55 5.71
CA ARG A 253 26.68 -1.46 5.04
C ARG A 253 25.71 -0.67 4.16
N MET A 254 25.18 0.44 4.67
CA MET A 254 24.25 1.28 3.93
C MET A 254 24.92 1.96 2.73
N GLU A 255 26.09 2.53 2.93
CA GLU A 255 26.89 3.15 1.87
C GLU A 255 27.17 2.17 0.73
N ARG A 256 27.55 0.93 1.05
CA ARG A 256 27.73 -0.12 0.04
C ARG A 256 26.44 -0.42 -0.70
N ALA A 257 25.33 -0.63 0.01
CA ALA A 257 24.06 -0.95 -0.62
C ALA A 257 23.56 0.17 -1.56
N VAL A 258 23.70 1.43 -1.16
CA VAL A 258 23.35 2.57 -2.01
C VAL A 258 24.23 2.62 -3.25
N ARG A 259 25.55 2.43 -3.12
CA ARG A 259 26.45 2.40 -4.28
C ARG A 259 26.12 1.26 -5.24
N ASP A 260 25.90 0.05 -4.72
CA ASP A 260 25.51 -1.09 -5.54
C ASP A 260 24.17 -0.81 -6.28
N GLU A 261 23.20 -0.14 -5.65
CA GLU A 261 21.96 0.29 -6.30
C GLU A 261 22.17 1.36 -7.37
N MET A 262 23.07 2.32 -7.14
CA MET A 262 23.42 3.36 -8.10
C MET A 262 24.10 2.76 -9.34
N ASP A 263 25.02 1.81 -9.16
CA ASP A 263 25.69 1.11 -10.27
C ASP A 263 24.67 0.38 -11.16
N LEU A 264 23.67 -0.28 -10.54
CA LEU A 264 22.55 -0.91 -11.27
C LEU A 264 21.68 0.13 -12.01
N GLU A 265 21.42 1.29 -11.41
CA GLU A 265 20.62 2.36 -12.02
C GLU A 265 21.38 3.00 -13.21
N GLU A 266 22.69 3.17 -13.08
CA GLU A 266 23.56 3.62 -14.17
C GLU A 266 23.54 2.64 -15.34
N ASP A 267 23.69 1.34 -15.10
CA ASP A 267 23.61 0.32 -16.15
C ASP A 267 22.27 0.35 -16.88
N VAL A 268 21.17 0.49 -16.13
CA VAL A 268 19.82 0.62 -16.70
C VAL A 268 19.70 1.89 -17.57
N ASN A 269 20.30 3.01 -17.14
CA ASN A 269 20.30 4.24 -17.91
C ASN A 269 21.10 4.12 -19.21
N LYS A 270 22.28 3.50 -19.17
CA LYS A 270 23.08 3.18 -20.37
C LYS A 270 22.29 2.32 -21.35
N LEU A 271 21.57 1.31 -20.85
CA LEU A 271 20.70 0.50 -21.69
C LEU A 271 19.58 1.31 -22.34
N TYR A 272 18.98 2.28 -21.62
CA TYR A 272 18.00 3.19 -22.21
C TYR A 272 18.58 4.07 -23.33
N GLU A 273 19.82 4.56 -23.18
CA GLU A 273 20.52 5.31 -24.24
C GLU A 273 20.69 4.47 -25.51
N HIS A 274 20.90 3.17 -25.36
CA HIS A 274 20.94 2.19 -26.46
C HIS A 274 19.56 1.66 -26.88
N CYS A 275 18.48 2.31 -26.46
CA CYS A 275 17.10 1.94 -26.76
C CYS A 275 16.71 0.52 -26.28
N VAL A 276 17.37 -0.03 -25.27
CA VAL A 276 17.02 -1.29 -24.62
C VAL A 276 16.14 -0.98 -23.41
N ASP A 277 14.82 -0.96 -23.60
CA ASP A 277 13.86 -0.50 -22.58
C ASP A 277 13.10 -1.64 -21.88
N ASN A 278 13.13 -2.85 -22.46
CA ASN A 278 12.45 -4.05 -21.96
C ASN A 278 13.27 -5.34 -22.19
N LEU A 279 12.83 -6.45 -21.60
CA LEU A 279 13.54 -7.74 -21.67
C LEU A 279 13.64 -8.30 -23.10
N LEU A 280 12.65 -8.05 -23.96
CA LEU A 280 12.73 -8.44 -25.38
C LEU A 280 13.90 -7.74 -26.08
N ARG A 281 14.05 -6.43 -25.86
CA ARG A 281 15.17 -5.67 -26.41
C ARG A 281 16.50 -6.07 -25.81
N TRP A 282 16.52 -6.47 -24.53
CA TRP A 282 17.71 -7.05 -23.91
C TRP A 282 18.14 -8.35 -24.57
N LEU A 283 17.19 -9.26 -24.85
CA LEU A 283 17.46 -10.56 -25.48
C LEU A 283 18.02 -10.45 -26.91
N VAL A 284 17.74 -9.34 -27.60
CA VAL A 284 18.20 -9.07 -28.98
C VAL A 284 19.33 -8.02 -29.01
N ALA A 285 19.78 -7.54 -27.84
CA ALA A 285 20.84 -6.55 -27.75
C ALA A 285 22.16 -7.07 -28.32
N THR A 286 22.94 -6.17 -28.94
CA THR A 286 24.23 -6.54 -29.52
C THR A 286 25.27 -6.83 -28.43
N VAL A 287 26.31 -7.59 -28.80
CA VAL A 287 27.44 -7.87 -27.89
C VAL A 287 28.10 -6.58 -27.39
N GLU A 288 28.16 -5.54 -28.23
CA GLU A 288 28.70 -4.23 -27.87
C GLU A 288 27.86 -3.55 -26.77
N VAL A 289 26.53 -3.54 -26.89
CA VAL A 289 25.63 -2.96 -25.88
C VAL A 289 25.69 -3.75 -24.57
N THR A 290 25.71 -5.08 -24.65
CA THR A 290 25.78 -5.94 -23.47
C THR A 290 27.16 -5.96 -22.80
N ALA A 291 28.24 -5.60 -23.50
CA ALA A 291 29.59 -5.53 -22.93
C ALA A 291 29.75 -4.37 -21.93
N ASN A 292 29.00 -3.27 -22.12
CA ASN A 292 29.09 -2.06 -21.30
C ASN A 292 28.26 -2.12 -20.00
N VAL A 293 27.61 -3.25 -19.72
CA VAL A 293 26.77 -3.48 -18.53
C VAL A 293 27.55 -4.29 -17.49
N HIS A 294 27.39 -4.02 -16.20
CA HIS A 294 28.03 -4.82 -15.15
C HIS A 294 27.43 -6.23 -15.08
N GLU A 295 28.26 -7.22 -14.73
CA GLU A 295 27.87 -8.64 -14.69
C GLU A 295 26.68 -8.91 -13.75
N ILE A 296 26.57 -8.17 -12.65
CA ILE A 296 25.44 -8.28 -11.71
C ILE A 296 24.12 -7.91 -12.43
N THR A 297 24.10 -6.80 -13.16
CA THR A 297 22.93 -6.37 -13.93
C THR A 297 22.57 -7.38 -15.02
N LYS A 298 23.57 -7.93 -15.73
CA LYS A 298 23.34 -8.99 -16.74
C LYS A 298 22.70 -10.22 -16.11
N TRP A 299 23.20 -10.63 -14.94
CA TRP A 299 22.67 -11.77 -14.21
C TRP A 299 21.18 -11.59 -13.88
N PHE A 300 20.79 -10.42 -13.37
CA PHE A 300 19.38 -10.10 -13.11
C PHE A 300 18.52 -10.11 -14.37
N LEU A 301 19.00 -9.47 -15.45
CA LEU A 301 18.26 -9.41 -16.72
C LEU A 301 18.09 -10.79 -17.36
N ASN A 302 19.12 -11.62 -17.31
CA ASN A 302 19.08 -12.99 -17.82
C ASN A 302 18.17 -13.89 -16.97
N ALA A 303 18.25 -13.78 -15.64
CA ALA A 303 17.33 -14.50 -14.74
C ALA A 303 15.87 -14.10 -14.98
N ALA A 304 15.62 -12.80 -15.17
CA ALA A 304 14.29 -12.29 -15.49
C ALA A 304 13.81 -12.75 -16.87
N ALA A 305 14.69 -12.79 -17.87
CA ALA A 305 14.36 -13.31 -19.20
C ALA A 305 14.07 -14.83 -19.19
N GLU A 306 14.79 -15.60 -18.36
CA GLU A 306 14.49 -17.02 -18.16
C GLU A 306 13.16 -17.24 -17.40
N GLU A 307 12.83 -16.37 -16.44
CA GLU A 307 11.49 -16.34 -15.81
C GLU A 307 10.39 -16.01 -16.85
N ALA A 308 10.66 -15.06 -17.75
CA ALA A 308 9.75 -14.69 -18.83
C ALA A 308 9.51 -15.82 -19.84
N ARG A 309 10.54 -16.62 -20.12
CA ARG A 309 10.48 -17.78 -21.03
C ARG A 309 9.73 -18.96 -20.43
N ASN A 310 9.77 -19.09 -19.10
CA ASN A 310 9.12 -20.18 -18.37
C ASN A 310 8.14 -19.60 -17.33
N PRO A 311 7.01 -19.00 -17.76
CA PRO A 311 6.05 -18.44 -16.82
C PRO A 311 5.48 -19.57 -15.96
N LYS A 312 6.02 -19.74 -14.74
CA LYS A 312 5.50 -20.67 -13.72
C LYS A 312 4.04 -20.36 -13.33
N LYS A 313 3.53 -19.20 -13.74
CA LYS A 313 2.11 -18.82 -13.72
C LYS A 313 1.73 -18.25 -15.09
N SER A 314 1.55 -19.11 -16.08
CA SER A 314 0.40 -18.91 -16.97
C SER A 314 -0.83 -18.90 -16.05
N SER A 315 -1.43 -17.72 -15.83
CA SER A 315 -2.77 -17.72 -15.25
C SER A 315 -3.65 -18.35 -16.30
N ALA A 316 -4.02 -19.62 -16.07
CA ALA A 316 -5.01 -20.27 -16.90
C ALA A 316 -6.20 -19.30 -17.02
N PRO A 317 -6.76 -19.11 -18.23
CA PRO A 317 -7.86 -18.20 -18.45
C PRO A 317 -8.95 -18.42 -17.41
N ILE A 318 -9.29 -17.38 -16.64
CA ILE A 318 -10.36 -17.48 -15.64
C ILE A 318 -11.66 -17.25 -16.39
N TYR A 319 -12.41 -18.33 -16.61
CA TYR A 319 -13.77 -18.27 -17.14
C TYR A 319 -14.70 -17.63 -16.11
N LEU A 320 -15.30 -16.49 -16.47
CA LEU A 320 -16.24 -15.78 -15.60
C LEU A 320 -17.67 -16.17 -15.96
N GLU A 321 -18.10 -17.32 -15.43
CA GLU A 321 -19.40 -17.90 -15.73
C GLU A 321 -20.56 -16.94 -15.45
N GLY A 322 -21.39 -16.73 -16.47
CA GLY A 322 -22.57 -15.85 -16.43
C GLY A 322 -22.28 -14.35 -16.37
N LEU A 323 -21.02 -13.90 -16.48
CA LEU A 323 -20.70 -12.47 -16.60
C LEU A 323 -21.18 -11.91 -17.94
N TYR A 324 -21.04 -12.67 -19.03
CA TYR A 324 -21.54 -12.28 -20.36
C TYR A 324 -23.03 -11.95 -20.28
N GLU A 325 -23.84 -12.89 -19.79
CA GLU A 325 -25.28 -12.72 -19.65
C GLU A 325 -25.66 -11.59 -18.69
N SER A 326 -24.89 -11.38 -17.61
CA SER A 326 -25.14 -10.28 -16.68
C SER A 326 -24.92 -8.90 -17.32
N VAL A 327 -23.89 -8.77 -18.15
CA VAL A 327 -23.59 -7.51 -18.85
C VAL A 327 -24.57 -7.31 -20.00
N TYR A 328 -24.81 -8.36 -20.80
CA TYR A 328 -25.73 -8.31 -21.93
C TYR A 328 -27.16 -7.98 -21.49
N ASN A 329 -27.66 -8.63 -20.44
CA ASN A 329 -29.02 -8.40 -19.92
C ASN A 329 -29.10 -7.26 -18.87
N ALA A 330 -28.14 -6.33 -18.85
CA ALA A 330 -28.16 -5.22 -17.91
C ALA A 330 -29.46 -4.40 -18.04
N ARG A 331 -30.05 -4.05 -16.89
CA ARG A 331 -31.35 -3.37 -16.83
C ARG A 331 -31.18 -1.86 -16.99
N TRP A 332 -31.99 -1.27 -17.86
CA TRP A 332 -32.03 0.17 -18.08
C TRP A 332 -32.88 0.90 -17.03
N HIS A 333 -32.36 2.04 -16.60
CA HIS A 333 -33.03 3.06 -15.82
C HIS A 333 -32.63 4.43 -16.39
N HIS A 334 -33.51 5.42 -16.33
CA HIS A 334 -33.18 6.76 -16.81
C HIS A 334 -33.78 7.84 -15.90
N VAL A 335 -33.09 8.96 -15.85
CA VAL A 335 -33.51 10.17 -15.12
C VAL A 335 -33.96 11.18 -16.15
N GLU A 336 -35.23 11.57 -16.05
CA GLU A 336 -35.80 12.62 -16.88
C GLU A 336 -36.03 13.89 -16.08
N GLU A 337 -35.81 15.00 -16.75
CA GLU A 337 -36.24 16.30 -16.30
C GLU A 337 -37.72 16.49 -16.65
N VAL A 338 -38.57 16.61 -15.63
CA VAL A 338 -40.02 16.80 -15.79
C VAL A 338 -40.33 18.28 -15.53
N PRO A 339 -40.81 19.04 -16.53
CA PRO A 339 -41.24 20.41 -16.32
C PRO A 339 -42.49 20.44 -15.42
N GLY A 340 -42.46 21.27 -14.38
CA GLY A 340 -43.57 21.45 -13.44
C GLY A 340 -43.84 22.91 -13.12
N ASP A 341 -45.07 23.22 -12.71
CA ASP A 341 -45.60 24.58 -12.51
C ASP A 341 -44.83 25.41 -11.46
N LYS A 342 -44.02 24.78 -10.59
CA LYS A 342 -43.24 25.42 -9.50
C LYS A 342 -41.72 25.25 -9.63
N GLY A 343 -41.25 24.77 -10.77
CA GLY A 343 -39.84 24.48 -11.01
C GLY A 343 -39.64 23.07 -11.56
N THR A 344 -38.46 22.89 -12.14
CA THR A 344 -38.10 21.67 -12.85
C THR A 344 -37.72 20.53 -11.91
N GLY A 345 -38.43 19.40 -11.98
CA GLY A 345 -38.18 18.21 -11.15
C GLY A 345 -37.38 17.15 -11.88
N MET A 346 -36.69 16.27 -11.14
CA MET A 346 -36.05 15.06 -11.69
C MET A 346 -36.88 13.83 -11.34
N GLY A 347 -37.28 13.05 -12.34
CA GLY A 347 -38.00 11.79 -12.19
C GLY A 347 -37.15 10.61 -12.64
N VAL A 348 -37.09 9.54 -11.84
CA VAL A 348 -36.42 8.29 -12.23
C VAL A 348 -37.45 7.33 -12.81
N LYS A 349 -37.20 6.84 -14.02
CA LYS A 349 -38.02 5.85 -14.71
C LYS A 349 -37.24 4.57 -14.94
N LYS A 350 -37.96 3.44 -14.93
CA LYS A 350 -37.42 2.13 -15.28
C LYS A 350 -37.59 1.90 -16.78
N GLY A 351 -36.60 1.28 -17.42
CA GLY A 351 -36.56 1.03 -18.85
C GLY A 351 -35.62 1.99 -19.58
N GLU A 352 -35.40 1.71 -20.86
CA GLU A 352 -34.66 2.58 -21.78
C GLU A 352 -35.47 3.86 -22.04
N PRO A 353 -34.84 5.04 -22.13
CA PRO A 353 -35.58 6.26 -22.45
C PRO A 353 -36.21 6.16 -23.84
N PRO A 354 -37.45 6.66 -24.04
CA PRO A 354 -38.11 6.65 -25.35
C PRO A 354 -37.38 7.43 -26.44
N GLN A 355 -36.56 8.40 -26.04
CA GLN A 355 -35.74 9.23 -26.91
C GLN A 355 -34.40 9.50 -26.21
N SER A 356 -33.29 9.23 -26.90
CA SER A 356 -31.93 9.57 -26.45
C SER A 356 -31.60 11.04 -26.73
N TRP A 357 -30.39 11.50 -26.39
CA TRP A 357 -29.93 12.85 -26.72
C TRP A 357 -29.84 13.06 -28.23
N THR A 358 -30.23 14.26 -28.69
CA THR A 358 -30.07 14.68 -30.09
C THR A 358 -28.70 15.34 -30.29
N TYR A 359 -28.09 15.03 -31.44
CA TYR A 359 -26.80 15.60 -31.83
C TYR A 359 -26.88 16.21 -33.23
N LYS A 360 -26.14 17.29 -33.43
CA LYS A 360 -25.93 17.94 -34.72
C LYS A 360 -24.49 17.73 -35.16
N ALA A 361 -24.27 17.53 -36.46
CA ALA A 361 -22.94 17.44 -37.03
C ALA A 361 -22.28 18.83 -37.07
N VAL A 362 -21.07 18.95 -36.51
CA VAL A 362 -20.24 20.16 -36.54
C VAL A 362 -18.84 19.75 -36.98
N GLY A 363 -18.54 19.94 -38.27
CA GLY A 363 -17.31 19.42 -38.89
C GLY A 363 -17.25 17.90 -38.82
N ASP A 364 -16.11 17.35 -38.38
CA ASP A 364 -15.90 15.91 -38.15
C ASP A 364 -16.38 15.44 -36.75
N SER A 365 -17.15 16.27 -36.04
CA SER A 365 -17.59 16.01 -34.67
C SER A 365 -19.10 16.11 -34.50
N LEU A 366 -19.61 15.53 -33.42
CA LEU A 366 -21.00 15.67 -32.99
C LEU A 366 -21.05 16.66 -31.82
N GLU A 367 -21.97 17.62 -31.88
CA GLU A 367 -22.33 18.47 -30.74
C GLU A 367 -23.75 18.16 -30.28
N LYS A 368 -24.01 18.33 -29.00
CA LYS A 368 -25.36 18.20 -28.45
C LYS A 368 -26.25 19.28 -29.08
N ASP A 369 -27.39 18.88 -29.62
CA ASP A 369 -28.32 19.80 -30.25
C ASP A 369 -29.35 20.31 -29.25
N ASP A 370 -28.94 21.31 -28.46
CA ASP A 370 -29.79 21.96 -27.46
C ASP A 370 -30.80 22.97 -28.06
N GLY A 371 -30.76 23.20 -29.38
CA GLY A 371 -31.50 24.27 -30.06
C GLY A 371 -32.86 23.87 -30.66
N VAL A 372 -33.13 22.58 -30.82
CA VAL A 372 -34.29 22.04 -31.57
C VAL A 372 -35.37 21.45 -30.65
N GLU A 373 -35.13 21.38 -29.34
CA GLU A 373 -36.02 20.65 -28.42
C GLU A 373 -37.26 21.46 -27.99
N GLN A 374 -38.46 20.91 -28.24
CA GLN A 374 -39.74 21.54 -27.86
C GLN A 374 -39.85 21.72 -26.35
N SER A 375 -40.27 22.92 -25.93
CA SER A 375 -40.59 23.24 -24.53
C SER A 375 -41.73 22.34 -24.03
N GLY A 376 -41.42 21.38 -23.15
CA GLY A 376 -42.42 20.52 -22.48
C GLY A 376 -42.14 19.01 -22.53
N ALA A 377 -41.21 18.54 -23.36
CA ALA A 377 -40.85 17.12 -23.41
C ALA A 377 -39.96 16.70 -22.22
N PRO A 378 -40.16 15.50 -21.63
CA PRO A 378 -39.26 14.96 -20.62
C PRO A 378 -37.83 14.82 -21.18
N ARG A 379 -36.83 15.38 -20.47
CA ARG A 379 -35.45 15.43 -20.99
C ARG A 379 -34.56 14.40 -20.32
N PRO A 380 -33.91 13.48 -21.04
CA PRO A 380 -32.95 12.56 -20.43
C PRO A 380 -31.75 13.35 -19.89
N ARG A 381 -31.48 13.21 -18.60
CA ARG A 381 -30.32 13.81 -17.91
C ARG A 381 -29.23 12.78 -17.61
N LEU A 382 -29.64 11.55 -17.34
CA LEU A 382 -28.74 10.45 -17.05
C LEU A 382 -29.41 9.12 -17.39
N MET A 383 -28.70 8.20 -18.01
CA MET A 383 -29.11 6.80 -18.12
C MET A 383 -28.27 5.96 -17.16
N VAL A 384 -28.83 4.87 -16.67
CA VAL A 384 -28.17 3.96 -15.73
C VAL A 384 -28.40 2.53 -16.19
N LEU A 385 -27.32 1.77 -16.32
CA LEU A 385 -27.35 0.34 -16.64
C LEU A 385 -26.95 -0.47 -15.41
N THR A 386 -27.84 -1.34 -14.94
CA THR A 386 -27.62 -2.18 -13.75
C THR A 386 -27.34 -3.62 -14.14
N SER A 387 -26.16 -4.13 -13.81
CA SER A 387 -25.75 -5.52 -14.06
C SER A 387 -25.76 -6.33 -12.75
N ASP A 388 -26.42 -7.49 -12.72
CA ASP A 388 -26.63 -8.25 -11.47
C ASP A 388 -25.31 -8.75 -10.84
N LYS A 389 -24.32 -9.13 -11.66
CA LYS A 389 -22.96 -9.52 -11.24
C LYS A 389 -21.95 -8.36 -11.28
N GLY A 390 -22.41 -7.15 -11.63
CA GLY A 390 -21.55 -5.99 -11.84
C GLY A 390 -20.81 -6.01 -13.18
N TRP A 391 -19.91 -5.04 -13.37
CA TRP A 391 -19.24 -4.78 -14.64
C TRP A 391 -17.79 -5.29 -14.67
N PRO A 392 -17.23 -5.60 -15.85
CA PRO A 392 -15.82 -5.97 -15.98
C PRO A 392 -14.89 -4.82 -15.52
N TYR A 393 -14.36 -4.88 -14.29
CA TYR A 393 -13.51 -3.89 -13.57
C TYR A 393 -13.99 -3.69 -12.13
N THR A 394 -15.29 -3.77 -11.85
CA THR A 394 -15.85 -3.51 -10.51
C THR A 394 -15.62 -4.69 -9.54
N MET A 395 -15.19 -5.84 -10.03
CA MET A 395 -14.74 -6.98 -9.23
C MET A 395 -13.22 -7.02 -9.10
N ASN A 396 -12.71 -6.44 -8.00
CA ASN A 396 -11.48 -6.78 -7.25
C ASN A 396 -10.93 -5.54 -6.52
N GLY A 397 -11.62 -5.07 -5.47
CA GLY A 397 -11.12 -4.01 -4.59
C GLY A 397 -12.04 -3.75 -3.38
N PRO A 398 -11.52 -3.18 -2.28
CA PRO A 398 -12.27 -2.93 -1.03
C PRO A 398 -13.34 -1.83 -1.16
N HIS A 399 -13.41 -1.16 -2.30
CA HIS A 399 -14.45 -0.19 -2.65
C HIS A 399 -15.13 -0.66 -3.93
N ARG A 400 -16.11 -1.58 -3.79
CA ARG A 400 -16.98 -1.97 -4.90
C ARG A 400 -17.65 -0.70 -5.44
N ALA A 401 -17.34 -0.32 -6.66
CA ALA A 401 -18.31 0.41 -7.44
C ALA A 401 -19.52 -0.49 -7.60
N GLY A 402 -20.71 0.04 -7.37
CA GLY A 402 -21.94 -0.74 -7.37
C GLY A 402 -22.20 -1.43 -8.71
N ASN A 403 -23.36 -2.09 -8.78
CA ASN A 403 -23.83 -2.77 -9.99
C ASN A 403 -24.27 -1.81 -11.12
N ASP A 404 -24.24 -0.50 -10.84
CA ASP A 404 -24.84 0.55 -11.66
C ASP A 404 -23.79 1.33 -12.45
N LEU A 405 -24.00 1.42 -13.78
CA LEU A 405 -23.19 2.19 -14.72
C LEU A 405 -23.94 3.44 -15.15
N CYS A 406 -23.42 4.61 -14.80
CA CYS A 406 -24.01 5.90 -15.16
C CYS A 406 -23.52 6.38 -16.54
N VAL A 407 -24.45 6.69 -17.43
CA VAL A 407 -24.23 7.13 -18.82
C VAL A 407 -24.83 8.52 -18.99
N ASN A 408 -23.98 9.48 -19.37
CA ASN A 408 -24.39 10.84 -19.70
C ASN A 408 -24.31 11.08 -21.22
N CYS A 409 -24.74 12.27 -21.66
CA CYS A 409 -24.69 12.65 -23.07
C CYS A 409 -23.29 12.56 -23.70
N GLU A 410 -22.22 12.84 -22.95
CA GLU A 410 -20.85 12.74 -23.50
C GLU A 410 -20.42 11.30 -23.76
N VAL A 411 -20.83 10.37 -22.89
CA VAL A 411 -20.60 8.93 -23.07
C VAL A 411 -21.43 8.39 -24.24
N ASP A 412 -22.69 8.80 -24.33
CA ASP A 412 -23.56 8.41 -25.44
C ASP A 412 -23.06 8.97 -26.78
N ARG A 413 -22.58 10.22 -26.80
CA ARG A 413 -21.94 10.82 -27.98
C ARG A 413 -20.72 10.02 -28.45
N ALA A 414 -19.89 9.53 -27.52
CA ALA A 414 -18.76 8.68 -27.87
C ALA A 414 -19.21 7.37 -28.54
N TRP A 415 -20.32 6.79 -28.08
CA TRP A 415 -20.93 5.64 -28.74
C TRP A 415 -21.46 5.98 -30.14
N GLN A 416 -22.12 7.13 -30.33
CA GLN A 416 -22.61 7.54 -31.66
C GLN A 416 -21.48 7.63 -32.70
N ILE A 417 -20.31 8.14 -32.31
CA ILE A 417 -19.12 8.20 -33.18
C ILE A 417 -18.66 6.78 -33.54
N VAL A 418 -18.47 5.92 -32.53
CA VAL A 418 -18.03 4.53 -32.73
C VAL A 418 -19.05 3.74 -33.56
N SER A 419 -20.34 3.93 -33.32
CA SER A 419 -21.43 3.29 -34.07
C SER A 419 -21.46 3.73 -35.53
N GLY A 420 -21.20 5.02 -35.81
CA GLY A 420 -21.04 5.54 -37.17
C GLY A 420 -19.90 4.84 -37.91
N ASP A 421 -18.73 4.72 -37.30
CA ASP A 421 -17.57 4.04 -37.91
C ASP A 421 -17.80 2.54 -38.10
N ILE A 422 -18.48 1.88 -37.16
CA ILE A 422 -18.90 0.48 -37.29
C ILE A 422 -19.85 0.31 -38.47
N THR A 423 -20.79 1.23 -38.64
CA THR A 423 -21.76 1.20 -39.75
C THR A 423 -21.07 1.42 -41.08
N GLU A 424 -20.16 2.39 -41.16
CA GLU A 424 -19.32 2.65 -42.33
C GLU A 424 -18.46 1.43 -42.68
N TRP A 425 -17.81 0.83 -41.68
CA TRP A 425 -16.95 -0.34 -41.86
C TRP A 425 -17.71 -1.57 -42.41
N PHE A 426 -18.96 -1.78 -41.99
CA PHE A 426 -19.78 -2.90 -42.46
C PHE A 426 -20.67 -2.56 -43.68
N SER A 427 -20.51 -1.39 -44.29
CA SER A 427 -21.26 -0.98 -45.48
C SER A 427 -20.67 -1.61 -46.76
N THR A 428 -21.55 -1.97 -47.70
CA THR A 428 -21.18 -2.67 -48.95
C THR A 428 -20.54 -1.77 -50.00
N ASP A 429 -20.61 -0.44 -49.83
CA ASP A 429 -20.13 0.59 -50.77
C ASP A 429 -18.69 1.07 -50.49
N GLY A 430 -18.02 0.54 -49.47
CA GLY A 430 -16.63 0.85 -49.18
C GLY A 430 -15.70 0.08 -50.10
N GLY A 431 -14.96 0.79 -50.96
CA GLY A 431 -13.78 0.21 -51.64
C GLY A 431 -12.85 -0.46 -50.62
N THR A 432 -11.98 -1.35 -51.11
CA THR A 432 -11.11 -2.29 -50.37
C THR A 432 -10.15 -1.71 -49.30
N ASP A 433 -10.30 -0.44 -48.89
CA ASP A 433 -9.29 0.35 -48.20
C ASP A 433 -9.72 0.92 -46.84
N PHE A 434 -10.91 0.59 -46.30
CA PHE A 434 -11.30 1.12 -44.99
C PHE A 434 -10.64 0.34 -43.84
N LYS A 435 -9.68 0.97 -43.16
CA LYS A 435 -9.02 0.45 -41.95
C LYS A 435 -9.75 0.93 -40.69
N PRO A 436 -9.82 0.11 -39.61
CA PRO A 436 -10.45 0.52 -38.36
C PRO A 436 -9.80 1.81 -37.82
N LYS A 437 -10.62 2.85 -37.61
CA LYS A 437 -10.16 4.15 -37.11
C LYS A 437 -9.82 4.04 -35.62
N GLN A 438 -8.66 4.54 -35.24
CA GLN A 438 -8.24 4.60 -33.84
C GLN A 438 -8.83 5.83 -33.16
N HIS A 439 -9.68 5.62 -32.16
CA HIS A 439 -10.25 6.69 -31.35
C HIS A 439 -9.51 6.87 -30.03
N ARG A 440 -9.26 8.12 -29.66
CA ARG A 440 -8.65 8.48 -28.37
C ARG A 440 -9.58 9.41 -27.60
N LEU A 441 -10.18 8.89 -26.53
CA LEU A 441 -10.99 9.69 -25.62
C LEU A 441 -10.10 10.53 -24.69
N ILE A 442 -10.19 11.86 -24.80
CA ILE A 442 -9.46 12.82 -23.97
C ILE A 442 -10.46 13.57 -23.10
N GLY A 443 -10.12 13.81 -21.84
CA GLY A 443 -10.93 14.62 -20.94
C GLY A 443 -10.26 14.85 -19.59
N THR A 444 -10.89 15.63 -18.72
CA THR A 444 -10.34 16.02 -17.42
C THR A 444 -10.23 14.83 -16.45
N PRO A 445 -9.14 14.67 -15.67
CA PRO A 445 -9.02 13.65 -14.63
C PRO A 445 -10.20 13.69 -13.64
N GLY A 446 -10.66 12.53 -13.17
CA GLY A 446 -11.73 12.43 -12.16
C GLY A 446 -13.17 12.48 -12.65
N ILE A 447 -13.43 12.80 -13.94
CA ILE A 447 -14.80 12.95 -14.49
C ILE A 447 -15.38 11.62 -15.03
N GLY A 448 -14.81 10.46 -14.66
CA GLY A 448 -15.40 9.15 -14.99
C GLY A 448 -15.10 8.61 -16.40
N LYS A 449 -14.04 9.08 -17.08
CA LYS A 449 -13.63 8.64 -18.43
C LYS A 449 -13.59 7.12 -18.64
N SER A 450 -12.84 6.41 -17.81
CA SER A 450 -12.60 4.96 -17.95
C SER A 450 -13.74 4.11 -17.40
N MET A 451 -14.52 4.67 -16.47
CA MET A 451 -15.51 3.92 -15.71
C MET A 451 -16.89 3.99 -16.37
N GLY A 452 -17.26 5.13 -16.95
CA GLY A 452 -18.52 5.29 -17.69
C GLY A 452 -18.40 4.88 -19.16
N ALA A 453 -17.49 5.52 -19.90
CA ALA A 453 -17.44 5.37 -21.36
C ALA A 453 -16.97 3.98 -21.82
N GLY A 454 -15.90 3.46 -21.22
CA GLY A 454 -15.35 2.16 -21.62
C GLY A 454 -16.34 1.00 -21.44
N LEU A 455 -17.05 0.98 -20.31
CA LEU A 455 -18.06 -0.04 -20.00
C LEU A 455 -19.32 0.10 -20.85
N TYR A 456 -19.74 1.34 -21.16
CA TYR A 456 -20.88 1.57 -22.04
C TYR A 456 -20.58 1.15 -23.48
N LEU A 457 -19.38 1.47 -23.99
CA LEU A 457 -18.94 0.98 -25.30
C LEU A 457 -18.88 -0.55 -25.33
N LEU A 458 -18.36 -1.19 -24.28
CA LEU A 458 -18.38 -2.65 -24.17
C LEU A 458 -19.81 -3.21 -24.23
N TYR A 459 -20.73 -2.65 -23.44
CA TYR A 459 -22.15 -3.04 -23.46
C TYR A 459 -22.75 -2.96 -24.87
N GLN A 460 -22.55 -1.83 -25.55
CA GLN A 460 -23.10 -1.59 -26.87
C GLN A 460 -22.48 -2.50 -27.94
N LEU A 461 -21.17 -2.75 -27.90
CA LEU A 461 -20.47 -3.67 -28.82
C LEU A 461 -20.94 -5.13 -28.68
N LEU A 462 -21.32 -5.53 -27.46
CA LEU A 462 -21.91 -6.85 -27.22
C LEU A 462 -23.31 -6.97 -27.87
N HIS A 463 -24.02 -5.87 -28.07
CA HIS A 463 -25.33 -5.83 -28.74
C HIS A 463 -25.25 -5.66 -30.26
N CYS A 464 -24.06 -5.35 -30.81
CA CYS A 464 -23.86 -5.39 -32.26
C CYS A 464 -24.14 -6.78 -32.82
N ASP A 465 -24.40 -6.84 -34.13
CA ASP A 465 -24.58 -8.11 -34.84
C ASP A 465 -23.37 -9.03 -34.63
N VAL A 466 -23.65 -10.27 -34.22
CA VAL A 466 -22.62 -11.29 -33.95
C VAL A 466 -21.93 -11.75 -35.23
N GLU A 467 -22.63 -11.73 -36.37
CA GLU A 467 -22.05 -12.12 -37.66
C GLU A 467 -20.97 -11.13 -38.11
N LYS A 468 -21.11 -9.87 -37.70
CA LYS A 468 -20.20 -8.77 -38.02
C LYS A 468 -19.10 -8.60 -36.98
N LEU A 469 -19.43 -8.80 -35.70
CA LEU A 469 -18.50 -8.64 -34.59
C LEU A 469 -18.63 -9.82 -33.62
N GLN A 470 -17.70 -10.76 -33.71
CA GLN A 470 -17.72 -12.03 -32.96
C GLN A 470 -17.04 -11.92 -31.59
N VAL A 471 -16.00 -11.09 -31.46
CA VAL A 471 -15.20 -10.95 -30.24
C VAL A 471 -15.05 -9.48 -29.86
N VAL A 472 -15.27 -9.16 -28.58
CA VAL A 472 -14.99 -7.84 -28.00
C VAL A 472 -13.90 -7.98 -26.95
N VAL A 473 -12.82 -7.21 -27.08
CA VAL A 473 -11.73 -7.19 -26.11
C VAL A 473 -11.77 -5.89 -25.31
N TYR A 474 -11.85 -6.00 -23.98
CA TYR A 474 -11.85 -4.87 -23.07
C TYR A 474 -10.67 -4.95 -22.11
N SER A 475 -9.74 -3.99 -22.22
CA SER A 475 -8.51 -3.96 -21.42
C SER A 475 -8.51 -2.78 -20.46
N PHE A 476 -8.14 -3.03 -19.20
CA PHE A 476 -8.07 -2.01 -18.16
C PHE A 476 -6.76 -2.11 -17.37
N GLY A 477 -6.20 -0.96 -16.99
CA GLY A 477 -5.05 -0.87 -16.09
C GLY A 477 -3.73 -1.45 -16.62
N GLY A 478 -3.68 -1.86 -17.89
CA GLY A 478 -2.50 -2.43 -18.54
C GLY A 478 -2.11 -3.84 -18.09
N SER A 479 -2.95 -4.48 -17.26
CA SER A 479 -2.67 -5.80 -16.68
C SER A 479 -3.89 -6.72 -16.63
N THR A 480 -5.07 -6.26 -17.04
CA THR A 480 -6.29 -7.07 -17.06
C THR A 480 -6.99 -6.90 -18.39
N THR A 481 -7.24 -8.02 -19.06
CA THR A 481 -7.94 -8.09 -20.35
C THR A 481 -9.13 -9.02 -20.23
N TYR A 482 -10.30 -8.56 -20.66
CA TYR A 482 -11.51 -9.35 -20.79
C TYR A 482 -11.75 -9.62 -22.26
N VAL A 483 -11.89 -10.90 -22.62
CA VAL A 483 -12.29 -11.33 -23.96
C VAL A 483 -13.72 -11.81 -23.87
N CYS A 484 -14.62 -11.10 -24.52
CA CYS A 484 -16.01 -11.48 -24.63
C CYS A 484 -16.24 -12.14 -25.99
N ASP A 485 -16.43 -13.45 -25.98
CA ASP A 485 -16.84 -14.20 -27.16
C ASP A 485 -18.37 -14.18 -27.25
N LYS A 486 -18.90 -13.59 -28.32
CA LYS A 486 -20.35 -13.41 -28.52
C LYS A 486 -21.00 -14.65 -29.12
N ALA A 487 -20.25 -15.52 -29.80
CA ALA A 487 -20.77 -16.75 -30.40
C ALA A 487 -21.07 -17.80 -29.34
N ILE A 488 -20.16 -17.98 -28.37
CA ILE A 488 -20.34 -18.91 -27.25
C ILE A 488 -20.79 -18.22 -25.96
N LYS A 489 -20.96 -16.89 -25.98
CA LYS A 489 -21.42 -16.06 -24.86
C LYS A 489 -20.58 -16.24 -23.59
N THR A 490 -19.26 -16.19 -23.74
CA THR A 490 -18.32 -16.35 -22.62
C THR A 490 -17.51 -15.08 -22.38
N VAL A 491 -17.09 -14.89 -21.13
CA VAL A 491 -16.10 -13.87 -20.78
C VAL A 491 -14.91 -14.54 -20.14
N THR A 492 -13.75 -14.35 -20.76
CA THR A 492 -12.48 -14.86 -20.26
C THR A 492 -11.64 -13.71 -19.74
N ARG A 493 -11.20 -13.82 -18.48
CA ARG A 493 -10.34 -12.82 -17.86
C ARG A 493 -8.89 -13.29 -17.86
N TYR A 494 -8.03 -12.49 -18.46
CA TYR A 494 -6.59 -12.61 -18.45
C TYR A 494 -6.01 -11.57 -17.50
N VAL A 495 -5.13 -11.99 -16.60
CA VAL A 495 -4.47 -11.12 -15.62
C VAL A 495 -2.96 -11.31 -15.76
N GLY A 496 -2.23 -10.20 -15.95
CA GLY A 496 -0.79 -10.19 -16.16
C GLY A 496 -0.38 -9.06 -17.13
N ARG A 497 0.88 -8.62 -17.04
CA ARG A 497 1.45 -7.73 -18.05
C ARG A 497 1.71 -8.57 -19.32
N GLY A 498 1.26 -8.08 -20.48
CA GLY A 498 1.18 -8.87 -21.73
C GLY A 498 -0.21 -9.43 -22.06
N ALA A 499 -1.13 -9.53 -21.09
CA ALA A 499 -2.48 -10.07 -21.31
C ALA A 499 -3.29 -9.32 -22.39
N SER A 500 -2.98 -8.06 -22.69
CA SER A 500 -3.59 -7.34 -23.82
C SER A 500 -2.89 -7.66 -25.13
N THR A 501 -1.55 -7.70 -25.18
CA THR A 501 -0.80 -7.97 -26.41
C THR A 501 -0.90 -9.43 -26.83
N ASP A 502 -0.73 -10.38 -25.90
CA ASP A 502 -0.77 -11.82 -26.19
C ASP A 502 -2.17 -12.26 -26.64
N VAL A 503 -3.21 -11.73 -25.99
CA VAL A 503 -4.61 -11.95 -26.42
C VAL A 503 -4.90 -11.31 -27.77
N LEU A 504 -4.40 -10.11 -28.04
CA LEU A 504 -4.57 -9.46 -29.34
C LEU A 504 -3.83 -10.22 -30.45
N TRP A 505 -2.65 -10.81 -30.17
CA TRP A 505 -1.93 -11.72 -31.07
C TRP A 505 -2.70 -13.03 -31.29
N ASP A 506 -3.20 -13.67 -30.23
CA ASP A 506 -3.99 -14.91 -30.30
C ASP A 506 -5.33 -14.70 -31.01
N CYS A 507 -5.89 -13.49 -30.96
CA CYS A 507 -7.11 -13.10 -31.67
C CYS A 507 -6.85 -12.55 -33.09
N GLY A 508 -5.59 -12.44 -33.53
CA GLY A 508 -5.21 -11.94 -34.84
C GLY A 508 -5.51 -10.45 -35.09
N ILE A 509 -5.57 -9.64 -34.04
CA ILE A 509 -5.96 -8.22 -34.07
C ILE A 509 -4.76 -7.27 -34.25
N VAL A 510 -3.52 -7.73 -33.95
CA VAL A 510 -2.27 -6.95 -34.07
C VAL A 510 -1.22 -7.74 -34.85
#